data_AF-A0A2A4L569-F1
#
_entry.id   AF-A0A2A4L569-F1
#
_cell.length_a   1.000
_cell.length_b   1.000
_cell.length_c   1.000
_cell.angle_alpha   90.00
_cell.angle_beta   90.00
_cell.angle_gamma   90.00
#
_symmetry.space_group_name_H-M   'P 1'
#
loop_
_entity.id
_entity.type
_entity.pdbx_description
1 polymer ?
#
loop_
_entity_poly.entity_id
_entity_poly.type
_entity_poly.pdbx_seq_one_letter_code
_entity_poly.pdbx_strand_id
1 'polypeptide(L)'
;KQSYKPLSLKESLQMQLELLERNEKLQIENVNLKNEAKENAPLIHFANRIKDTNDAILIRDFAKILYEKNKIEIGEKRLFAFLRDNGFLMSDNKPYQKCIEQGLFKVSETTISTINGDRLVSTTKITGKGQIKIANLLLEGINHAV
;
A
#
# COMPACT_ATOMS: atom_id res chain seq x y z
N LYS A 1 -40.99 39.64 10.17
CA LYS A 1 -39.85 39.79 11.12
C LYS A 1 -39.89 38.57 12.02
N GLN A 2 -38.99 37.59 11.84
CA GLN A 2 -38.93 36.42 12.73
C GLN A 2 -38.54 36.95 14.12
N SER A 3 -39.45 36.84 15.09
CA SER A 3 -39.20 37.23 16.47
C SER A 3 -38.27 36.18 17.08
N TYR A 4 -37.01 36.55 17.33
CA TYR A 4 -36.09 35.72 18.07
C TYR A 4 -36.53 35.70 19.53
N LYS A 5 -37.07 34.55 19.97
CA LYS A 5 -37.22 34.28 21.40
C LYS A 5 -35.83 33.94 21.94
N PRO A 6 -35.28 34.72 22.89
CA PRO A 6 -33.96 34.43 23.44
C PRO A 6 -34.01 33.09 24.16
N LEU A 7 -33.01 32.26 23.90
CA LEU A 7 -32.83 30.97 24.57
C LEU A 7 -32.79 31.19 26.08
N SER A 8 -33.49 30.34 26.85
CA SER A 8 -33.38 30.34 28.31
C SER A 8 -31.92 30.12 28.71
N LEU A 9 -31.49 30.69 29.83
CA LEU A 9 -30.14 30.48 30.37
C LEU A 9 -29.79 28.97 30.48
N LYS A 10 -30.78 28.14 30.82
CA LYS A 10 -30.66 26.68 30.87
C LYS A 10 -30.40 26.07 29.48
N GLU A 11 -31.15 26.50 28.48
CA GLU A 11 -31.03 26.01 27.10
C GLU A 11 -29.70 26.48 26.48
N SER A 12 -29.26 27.70 26.78
CA SER A 12 -27.95 28.22 26.36
C SER A 12 -26.80 27.41 26.94
N LEU A 13 -26.91 27.00 28.21
CA LEU A 13 -25.89 26.20 28.87
C LEU A 13 -25.83 24.77 28.32
N GLN A 14 -27.00 24.17 28.04
CA GLN A 14 -27.09 22.86 27.40
C GLN A 14 -26.46 22.87 25.99
N MET A 15 -26.75 23.89 25.19
CA MET A 15 -26.16 24.05 23.86
C MET A 15 -24.64 24.26 23.92
N GLN A 16 -24.14 25.00 24.92
CA GLN A 16 -22.70 25.15 25.15
C GLN A 16 -22.01 23.83 25.51
N LEU A 17 -22.62 23.03 26.39
CA LEU A 17 -22.11 21.71 26.75
C LEU A 17 -22.04 20.78 25.54
N GLU A 18 -23.08 20.74 24.71
CA GLU A 18 -23.11 19.90 23.51
C GLU A 18 -22.05 20.33 22.48
N LEU A 19 -21.84 21.63 22.31
CA LEU A 19 -20.77 22.17 21.45
C LEU A 19 -19.38 21.81 21.99
N LEU A 20 -19.17 21.85 23.30
CA LEU A 20 -17.91 21.45 23.93
C LEU A 20 -17.61 19.97 23.69
N GLU A 21 -18.59 19.09 23.95
CA GLU A 21 -18.45 17.65 23.71
C GLU A 21 -18.15 17.34 22.23
N ARG A 22 -18.81 18.04 21.30
CA ARG A 22 -18.57 17.87 19.87
C ARG A 22 -17.18 18.35 19.47
N ASN A 23 -16.70 19.45 20.04
CA ASN A 23 -15.35 19.95 19.80
C ASN A 23 -14.28 18.98 20.35
N GLU A 24 -14.48 18.41 21.52
CA GLU A 24 -13.57 17.40 22.09
C GLU A 24 -13.49 16.15 21.20
N LYS A 25 -14.64 15.64 20.73
CA LYS A 25 -14.67 14.51 19.78
C LYS A 25 -13.91 14.82 18.49
N LEU A 26 -14.14 16.00 17.91
CA LEU A 26 -13.44 16.44 16.70
C LEU A 26 -11.93 16.60 16.91
N GLN A 27 -11.50 17.03 18.10
CA GLN A 27 -10.08 17.12 18.44
C GLN A 27 -9.44 15.74 18.55
N ILE A 28 -10.09 14.78 19.21
CA ILE A 28 -9.61 13.40 19.32
C ILE A 28 -9.50 12.76 17.94
N GLU A 29 -10.53 12.91 17.11
CA GLU A 29 -10.53 12.40 15.72
C GLU A 29 -9.41 13.03 14.89
N ASN A 30 -9.18 14.36 15.01
CA ASN A 30 -8.08 15.04 14.35
C ASN A 30 -6.70 14.54 14.80
N VAL A 31 -6.53 14.24 16.09
CA VAL A 31 -5.28 13.71 16.62
C VAL A 31 -5.03 12.31 16.07
N ASN A 32 -6.05 11.45 16.05
CA ASN A 32 -5.97 10.10 15.51
C ASN A 32 -5.62 10.12 14.02
N LEU A 33 -6.35 10.91 13.21
CA LEU A 33 -6.07 11.06 11.78
C LEU A 33 -4.67 11.62 11.51
N LYS A 34 -4.18 12.56 12.34
CA LYS A 34 -2.81 13.08 12.23
C LYS A 34 -1.76 12.05 12.59
N ASN A 35 -2.02 11.19 13.57
CA ASN A 35 -1.12 10.11 13.95
C ASN A 35 -1.08 9.05 12.85
N GLU A 36 -2.23 8.61 12.35
CA GLU A 36 -2.33 7.71 11.20
C GLU A 36 -1.65 8.32 9.96
N ALA A 37 -1.84 9.61 9.69
CA ALA A 37 -1.18 10.28 8.58
C ALA A 37 0.36 10.35 8.75
N LYS A 38 0.86 10.51 9.98
CA LYS A 38 2.30 10.50 10.27
C LYS A 38 2.89 9.10 10.14
N GLU A 39 2.19 8.08 10.62
CA GLU A 39 2.60 6.67 10.46
C GLU A 39 2.57 6.24 9.00
N ASN A 40 1.60 6.72 8.22
CA ASN A 40 1.45 6.44 6.81
C ASN A 40 2.25 7.39 5.90
N ALA A 41 2.83 8.48 6.41
CA ALA A 41 3.62 9.42 5.61
C ALA A 41 4.80 8.75 4.86
N PRO A 42 5.57 7.82 5.45
CA PRO A 42 6.61 7.08 4.74
C PRO A 42 6.04 6.22 3.61
N LEU A 43 4.87 5.62 3.83
CA LEU A 43 4.15 4.79 2.85
C LEU A 43 3.61 5.64 1.68
N ILE A 44 3.08 6.82 1.98
CA ILE A 44 2.59 7.79 0.98
C ILE A 44 3.75 8.36 0.17
N HIS A 45 4.88 8.70 0.80
CA HIS A 45 6.08 9.14 0.09
C HIS A 45 6.67 8.05 -0.81
N PHE A 46 6.65 6.79 -0.34
CA PHE A 46 7.01 5.63 -1.14
C PHE A 46 6.09 5.47 -2.35
N ALA A 47 4.77 5.49 -2.13
CA ALA A 47 3.76 5.40 -3.17
C ALA A 47 3.88 6.53 -4.21
N ASN A 48 4.16 7.76 -3.77
CA ASN A 48 4.33 8.92 -4.66
C ASN A 48 5.59 8.82 -5.51
N ARG A 49 6.74 8.42 -4.93
CA ARG A 49 8.00 8.24 -5.69
C ARG A 49 7.90 7.11 -6.72
N ILE A 50 7.05 6.13 -6.44
CA ILE A 50 6.73 5.00 -7.32
C ILE A 50 5.74 5.37 -8.42
N LYS A 51 4.84 6.32 -8.16
CA LYS A 51 3.83 6.78 -9.11
C LYS A 51 4.44 7.55 -10.29
N ASP A 52 5.61 8.15 -10.08
CA ASP A 52 6.32 8.97 -11.07
C ASP A 52 7.25 8.15 -11.99
N THR A 53 7.58 6.89 -11.67
CA THR A 53 8.39 6.03 -12.52
C THR A 53 7.52 5.01 -13.27
N ASN A 54 7.45 5.14 -14.59
CA ASN A 54 6.80 4.19 -15.51
C ASN A 54 7.41 2.76 -15.49
N ASP A 55 8.44 2.54 -14.68
CA ASP A 55 9.29 1.36 -14.73
C ASP A 55 8.89 0.33 -13.67
N ALA A 56 8.46 -0.83 -14.17
CA ALA A 56 8.37 -2.02 -13.35
C ALA A 56 9.78 -2.47 -12.98
N ILE A 57 10.01 -2.79 -11.71
CA ILE A 57 11.31 -3.25 -11.19
C ILE A 57 11.33 -4.76 -11.05
N LEU A 58 12.52 -5.34 -10.91
CA LEU A 58 12.64 -6.78 -10.62
C LEU A 58 12.10 -7.07 -9.21
N ILE A 59 11.49 -8.25 -9.05
CA ILE A 59 11.02 -8.72 -7.74
C ILE A 59 12.18 -8.80 -6.73
N ARG A 60 13.39 -9.12 -7.19
CA ARG A 60 14.63 -9.06 -6.39
C ARG A 60 14.86 -7.67 -5.80
N ASP A 61 14.78 -6.64 -6.62
CA ASP A 61 15.07 -5.27 -6.18
C ASP A 61 13.96 -4.77 -5.25
N PHE A 62 12.71 -5.17 -5.53
CA PHE A 62 11.60 -4.91 -4.61
C PHE A 62 11.81 -5.55 -3.23
N ALA A 63 12.33 -6.79 -3.16
CA ALA A 63 12.66 -7.42 -1.87
C ALA A 63 13.69 -6.63 -1.06
N LYS A 64 14.73 -6.08 -1.72
CA LYS A 64 15.72 -5.21 -1.06
C LYS A 64 15.07 -3.92 -0.53
N ILE A 65 14.22 -3.31 -1.34
CA ILE A 65 13.49 -2.08 -0.97
C ILE A 65 12.60 -2.30 0.26
N LEU A 66 11.87 -3.42 0.31
CA LEU A 66 11.02 -3.80 1.46
C LEU A 66 11.82 -3.88 2.76
N TYR A 67 13.01 -4.47 2.71
CA TYR A 67 13.90 -4.53 3.87
C TYR A 67 14.42 -3.16 4.28
N GLU A 68 14.93 -2.36 3.32
CA GLU A 68 15.52 -1.06 3.61
C GLU A 68 14.53 -0.04 4.19
N LYS A 69 13.29 -0.04 3.67
CA LYS A 69 12.29 0.99 3.96
C LYS A 69 11.29 0.60 5.04
N ASN A 70 10.82 -0.64 5.01
CA ASN A 70 9.75 -1.11 5.91
C ASN A 70 10.27 -2.07 6.98
N LYS A 71 11.57 -2.39 6.99
CA LYS A 71 12.18 -3.40 7.86
C LYS A 71 11.50 -4.78 7.73
N ILE A 72 10.85 -5.03 6.60
CA ILE A 72 10.26 -6.32 6.29
C ILE A 72 11.38 -7.24 5.83
N GLU A 73 11.82 -8.13 6.71
CA GLU A 73 12.91 -9.06 6.43
C GLU A 73 12.43 -10.19 5.52
N ILE A 74 12.27 -9.93 4.21
CA ILE A 74 11.88 -10.92 3.20
C ILE A 74 12.87 -10.99 2.05
N GLY A 75 13.50 -12.16 1.88
CA GLY A 75 14.39 -12.41 0.74
C GLY A 75 13.62 -12.69 -0.55
N GLU A 76 14.29 -12.53 -1.70
CA GLU A 76 13.73 -12.76 -3.05
C GLU A 76 12.94 -14.08 -3.16
N LYS A 77 13.52 -15.21 -2.74
CA LYS A 77 12.88 -16.53 -2.83
C LYS A 77 11.58 -16.61 -2.02
N ARG A 78 11.57 -16.04 -0.82
CA ARG A 78 10.41 -16.01 0.07
C ARG A 78 9.33 -15.07 -0.47
N LEU A 79 9.72 -13.96 -1.07
CA LEU A 79 8.79 -13.07 -1.75
C LEU A 79 8.13 -13.76 -2.95
N PHE A 80 8.88 -14.49 -3.77
CA PHE A 80 8.30 -15.30 -4.84
C PHE A 80 7.33 -16.36 -4.32
N ALA A 81 7.65 -17.04 -3.21
CA ALA A 81 6.74 -18.00 -2.58
C ALA A 81 5.44 -17.31 -2.13
N PHE A 82 5.54 -16.23 -1.37
CA PHE A 82 4.40 -15.42 -0.94
C PHE A 82 3.50 -15.01 -2.12
N LEU A 83 4.10 -14.55 -3.22
CA LEU A 83 3.34 -14.14 -4.39
C LEU A 83 2.61 -15.29 -5.10
N ARG A 84 3.18 -16.51 -5.08
CA ARG A 84 2.50 -17.71 -5.61
C ARG A 84 1.37 -18.14 -4.68
N ASP A 85 1.64 -18.20 -3.38
CA ASP A 85 0.67 -18.65 -2.37
C ASP A 85 -0.55 -17.73 -2.31
N ASN A 86 -0.35 -16.42 -2.58
CA ASN A 86 -1.43 -15.42 -2.64
C ASN A 86 -2.05 -15.25 -4.04
N GLY A 87 -1.74 -16.13 -5.00
CA GLY A 87 -2.39 -16.14 -6.32
C GLY A 87 -2.05 -14.93 -7.21
N PHE A 88 -0.89 -14.31 -7.00
CA PHE A 88 -0.33 -13.30 -7.92
C PHE A 88 0.48 -13.94 -9.04
N LEU A 89 1.25 -14.97 -8.72
CA LEU A 89 2.10 -15.70 -9.66
C LEU A 89 1.68 -17.17 -9.76
N MET A 90 1.93 -17.76 -10.93
CA MET A 90 1.84 -19.19 -11.18
C MET A 90 3.11 -19.91 -10.69
N SER A 91 3.11 -21.25 -10.76
CA SER A 91 4.25 -22.08 -10.34
C SER A 91 5.55 -21.76 -11.07
N ASP A 92 5.47 -21.25 -12.31
CA ASP A 92 6.62 -20.85 -13.15
C ASP A 92 7.05 -19.38 -12.95
N ASN A 93 6.53 -18.70 -11.91
CA ASN A 93 6.78 -17.29 -11.59
C ASN A 93 6.22 -16.27 -12.58
N LYS A 94 5.41 -16.68 -13.55
CA LYS A 94 4.66 -15.73 -14.38
C LYS A 94 3.43 -15.23 -13.64
N PRO A 95 3.05 -13.94 -13.79
CA PRO A 95 1.84 -13.43 -13.18
C PRO A 95 0.60 -14.02 -13.87
N TYR A 96 -0.46 -14.21 -13.10
CA TYR A 96 -1.77 -14.52 -13.70
C TYR A 96 -2.20 -13.37 -14.61
N GLN A 97 -2.91 -13.68 -15.70
CA GLN A 97 -3.41 -12.70 -16.66
C GLN A 97 -4.19 -11.56 -15.98
N LYS A 98 -5.06 -11.89 -15.01
CA LYS A 98 -5.79 -10.92 -14.18
C LYS A 98 -4.88 -9.90 -13.49
N CYS A 99 -3.68 -10.30 -13.07
CA CYS A 99 -2.73 -9.45 -12.36
C CYS A 99 -1.97 -8.51 -13.33
N ILE A 100 -1.78 -8.93 -14.58
CA ILE A 100 -1.28 -8.08 -15.66
C ILE A 100 -2.34 -7.04 -16.03
N GLU A 101 -3.59 -7.46 -16.23
CA GLU A 101 -4.72 -6.58 -16.57
C GLU A 101 -5.02 -5.56 -15.48
N GLN A 102 -4.85 -5.94 -14.22
CA GLN A 102 -4.93 -5.01 -13.09
C GLN A 102 -3.75 -4.02 -13.03
N GLY A 103 -2.74 -4.19 -13.88
CA GLY A 103 -1.55 -3.37 -13.94
C GLY A 103 -0.63 -3.55 -12.73
N LEU A 104 -0.59 -4.75 -12.14
CA LEU A 104 0.27 -5.04 -10.98
C LEU A 104 1.67 -5.50 -11.42
N PHE A 105 1.76 -6.22 -12.53
CA PHE A 105 3.01 -6.77 -13.05
C PHE A 105 3.18 -6.46 -14.54
N LYS A 106 4.44 -6.49 -14.98
CA LYS A 106 4.83 -6.52 -16.40
C LYS A 106 5.72 -7.73 -16.64
N VAL A 107 5.64 -8.32 -17.83
CA VAL A 107 6.57 -9.37 -18.27
C VAL A 107 7.48 -8.77 -19.34
N SER A 108 8.78 -8.94 -19.19
CA SER A 108 9.77 -8.56 -20.21
C SER A 108 10.42 -9.80 -20.77
N GLU A 109 10.55 -9.89 -22.09
CA GLU A 109 11.23 -11.00 -22.76
C GLU A 109 12.63 -10.58 -23.19
N THR A 110 13.58 -11.49 -23.05
CA THR A 110 14.96 -11.26 -23.48
C THR A 110 15.49 -12.52 -24.12
N THR A 111 16.10 -12.37 -25.29
CA THR A 111 16.80 -13.45 -25.96
C THR A 111 18.19 -13.61 -25.35
N ILE A 112 18.51 -14.84 -24.92
CA ILE A 112 19.85 -15.21 -24.45
C ILE A 112 20.46 -16.19 -25.45
N SER A 113 21.66 -15.88 -25.92
CA SER A 113 22.42 -16.79 -26.78
C SER A 113 23.12 -17.84 -25.93
N THR A 114 22.91 -19.11 -26.26
CA THR A 114 23.54 -20.25 -25.60
C THR A 114 24.30 -21.09 -26.61
N ILE A 115 25.17 -22.00 -26.14
CA ILE A 115 25.89 -22.94 -27.00
C ILE A 115 24.96 -23.82 -27.86
N ASN A 116 23.69 -23.96 -27.46
CA ASN A 116 22.67 -24.77 -28.14
C ASN A 116 21.69 -23.91 -28.96
N GLY A 117 21.98 -22.62 -29.15
CA GLY A 117 21.15 -21.66 -29.86
C GLY A 117 20.52 -20.60 -28.96
N ASP A 118 19.77 -19.69 -29.57
CA ASP A 118 19.08 -18.60 -28.89
C ASP A 118 17.84 -19.11 -28.14
N ARG A 119 17.68 -18.69 -26.89
CA ARG A 119 16.51 -19.00 -26.05
C ARG A 119 15.84 -17.73 -25.58
N LEU A 120 14.52 -17.70 -25.66
CA LEU A 120 13.70 -16.63 -25.08
C LEU A 120 13.50 -16.87 -23.58
N VAL A 121 13.76 -15.86 -22.76
CA VAL A 121 13.53 -15.87 -21.32
C VAL A 121 12.60 -14.73 -20.94
N SER A 122 11.50 -15.06 -20.26
CA SER A 122 10.55 -14.10 -19.72
C SER A 122 10.89 -13.78 -18.26
N THR A 123 10.92 -12.50 -17.91
CA THR A 123 11.17 -12.01 -16.55
C THR A 123 9.96 -11.23 -16.04
N THR A 124 9.45 -11.62 -14.88
CA THR A 124 8.36 -10.91 -14.19
C THR A 124 8.89 -9.71 -13.41
N LYS A 125 8.29 -8.55 -13.64
CA LYS A 125 8.59 -7.27 -12.99
C LYS A 125 7.35 -6.74 -12.27
N ILE A 126 7.55 -6.06 -11.16
CA ILE A 126 6.49 -5.47 -10.34
C ILE A 126 6.36 -3.97 -10.63
N THR A 127 5.15 -3.56 -11.02
CA THR A 127 4.84 -2.15 -11.26
C THR A 127 4.73 -1.40 -9.95
N GLY A 128 4.67 -0.07 -10.02
CA GLY A 128 4.42 0.72 -8.83
C GLY A 128 3.13 0.41 -8.08
N LYS A 129 2.04 0.18 -8.82
CA LYS A 129 0.76 -0.25 -8.25
C LYS A 129 0.88 -1.62 -7.57
N GLY A 130 1.63 -2.53 -8.17
CA GLY A 130 1.94 -3.83 -7.58
C GLY A 130 2.72 -3.70 -6.27
N GLN A 131 3.74 -2.85 -6.23
CA GLN A 131 4.58 -2.63 -5.05
C GLN A 131 3.74 -2.18 -3.85
N ILE A 132 2.87 -1.19 -4.04
CA ILE A 132 1.98 -0.68 -2.97
C ILE A 132 1.06 -1.79 -2.48
N LYS A 133 0.36 -2.48 -3.39
CA LYS A 133 -0.59 -3.54 -3.02
C LYS A 133 0.08 -4.67 -2.23
N ILE A 134 1.25 -5.12 -2.68
CA ILE A 134 1.96 -6.24 -2.06
C ILE A 134 2.60 -5.83 -0.73
N ALA A 135 3.14 -4.60 -0.63
CA ALA A 135 3.67 -4.09 0.63
C ALA A 135 2.57 -4.02 1.71
N ASN A 136 1.38 -3.53 1.37
CA ASN A 136 0.25 -3.47 2.31
C ASN A 136 -0.17 -4.87 2.78
N LEU A 137 -0.32 -5.83 1.86
CA LEU A 137 -0.67 -7.21 2.21
C LEU A 137 0.38 -7.88 3.12
N LEU A 138 1.67 -7.60 2.89
CA LEU A 138 2.73 -8.11 3.76
C LEU A 138 2.67 -7.51 5.16
N LEU A 139 2.36 -6.23 5.29
CA LEU A 139 2.20 -5.56 6.59
C LEU A 139 0.97 -6.08 7.34
N GLU A 140 -0.16 -6.25 6.66
CA GLU A 140 -1.38 -6.84 7.23
C GLU A 140 -1.14 -8.28 7.71
N GLY A 141 -0.46 -9.09 6.91
CA GLY A 141 -0.11 -10.46 7.27
C GLY A 141 0.81 -10.59 8.49
N ILE A 142 1.67 -9.59 8.73
CA ILE A 142 2.53 -9.53 9.92
C ILE A 142 1.70 -9.18 11.17
N ASN A 143 0.78 -8.21 11.06
CA ASN A 143 -0.03 -7.74 12.19
C ASN A 143 -1.02 -8.80 12.72
N HIS A 144 -1.38 -9.80 11.92
CA HIS A 144 -2.22 -10.93 12.33
C HIS A 144 -1.44 -12.12 12.87
N ALA A 145 -0.10 -12.11 12.80
CA ALA A 145 0.77 -13.19 13.26
C ALA A 145 1.45 -12.90 14.61
N VAL A 146 1.12 -11.77 15.25
CA VAL A 146 1.55 -11.35 16.60
C VAL A 146 0.34 -11.37 17.52
#